data_AF-A0A8J9YJ60-F1
#
_entry.id   AF-A0A8J9YJ60-F1
#
_cell.length_a   1.000
_cell.length_b   1.000
_cell.length_c   1.000
_cell.angle_alpha   90.00
_cell.angle_beta   90.00
_cell.angle_gamma   90.00
#
_symmetry.space_group_name_H-M   'P 1'
#
loop_
_entity.id
_entity.type
_entity.pdbx_description
1 polymer ?
#
loop_
_entity_poly.entity_id
_entity_poly.type
_entity_poly.pdbx_seq_one_letter_code
_entity_poly.pdbx_strand_id
1 'polypeptide(L)'
;MDSMEEEQCLHQCENYIQNHNIQTLLKDCIVQLCLHKPENPVVFLRQYFQKLEREQVKAAAAAAATSEGEADGELSPLPVPGGQLPRRRGGISAEPVTEEDATSYVKKVVPKDYKTMGALSRAIASNVLFTHLDESERADMFDAMFPVQCLQGETVIRQGDEGDNFYIIDSGEVEVLVNGEVVTSIGEGGSFGELALIYGTPRAATVRARSPLKLWGLDRDSYRRILMGSTIRKRRMYDEFLSRVSILGIVFCIKL
;
A
#
# COMPACT_ATOMS: atom_id res chain seq x y z
N MET A 1 11.41 57.95 31.59
CA MET A 1 12.59 57.63 30.77
C MET A 1 12.42 56.28 30.08
N ASP A 2 11.54 55.39 30.56
CA ASP A 2 11.23 54.10 29.91
C ASP A 2 10.39 54.14 28.61
N SER A 3 9.51 55.13 28.42
CA SER A 3 8.52 55.06 27.31
C SER A 3 9.10 55.25 25.90
N MET A 4 10.22 55.96 25.76
CA MET A 4 10.86 56.18 24.44
C MET A 4 11.66 54.97 23.96
N GLU A 5 12.18 54.15 24.88
CA GLU A 5 12.91 52.92 24.55
C GLU A 5 11.94 51.80 24.13
N GLU A 6 10.77 51.72 24.76
CA GLU A 6 9.71 50.78 24.38
C GLU A 6 9.15 51.06 22.98
N GLU A 7 8.91 52.33 22.62
CA GLU A 7 8.45 52.72 21.28
C GLU A 7 9.48 52.39 20.20
N GLN A 8 10.77 52.58 20.48
CA GLN A 8 11.83 52.19 19.54
C GLN A 8 11.91 50.67 19.37
N CYS A 9 11.73 49.90 20.44
CA CYS A 9 11.74 48.43 20.36
C CYS A 9 10.56 47.90 19.53
N LEU A 10 9.35 48.46 19.72
CA LEU A 10 8.17 48.12 18.93
C LEU A 10 8.37 48.43 17.44
N HIS A 11 8.94 49.59 17.14
CA HIS A 11 9.21 49.99 15.76
C HIS A 11 10.25 49.09 15.08
N GLN A 12 11.27 48.63 15.81
CA GLN A 12 12.24 47.66 15.31
C GLN A 12 11.60 46.30 15.03
N CYS A 13 10.69 45.83 15.90
CA CYS A 13 9.93 44.61 15.68
C CYS A 13 9.03 44.70 14.44
N GLU A 14 8.31 45.81 14.26
CA GLU A 14 7.47 46.03 13.08
C GLU A 14 8.29 46.03 11.78
N ASN A 15 9.44 46.70 11.79
CA ASN A 15 10.35 46.71 10.65
C ASN A 15 10.92 45.31 10.35
N TYR A 16 11.23 44.51 11.37
CA TYR A 16 11.68 43.12 11.17
C TYR A 16 10.58 42.26 10.54
N ILE A 17 9.34 42.38 11.02
CA ILE A 17 8.18 41.65 10.48
C ILE A 17 7.93 42.01 9.02
N GLN A 18 8.04 43.29 8.68
CA GLN A 18 7.86 43.78 7.31
C GLN A 18 9.02 43.35 6.39
N ASN A 19 10.28 43.52 6.81
CA ASN A 19 11.45 43.18 6.00
C ASN A 19 11.55 41.69 5.67
N HIS A 20 11.12 40.82 6.59
CA HIS A 20 11.15 39.37 6.40
C HIS A 20 9.82 38.79 5.90
N ASN A 21 8.84 39.64 5.54
CA ASN A 21 7.50 39.24 5.07
C ASN A 21 6.85 38.14 5.94
N ILE A 22 7.06 38.19 7.26
CA ILE A 22 6.73 37.08 8.18
C ILE A 22 5.22 36.79 8.15
N GLN A 23 4.39 37.83 8.02
CA GLN A 23 2.93 37.69 7.95
C GLN A 23 2.48 36.85 6.74
N THR A 24 3.10 37.05 5.59
CA THR A 24 2.77 36.30 4.37
C THR A 24 3.23 34.85 4.50
N LEU A 25 4.45 34.64 5.01
CA LEU A 25 5.00 33.30 5.23
C LEU A 25 4.10 32.45 6.15
N LEU A 26 3.63 33.03 7.26
CA LEU A 26 2.74 32.33 8.20
C LEU A 26 1.37 32.06 7.59
N LYS A 27 0.80 33.01 6.83
CA LYS A 27 -0.46 32.80 6.11
C LYS A 27 -0.35 31.64 5.12
N ASP A 28 0.73 31.58 4.34
CA ASP A 28 0.95 30.50 3.38
C ASP A 28 1.12 29.15 4.08
N CYS A 29 1.81 29.11 5.21
CA CYS A 29 1.91 27.88 6.03
C CYS A 29 0.53 27.38 6.47
N ILE A 30 -0.34 28.27 6.95
CA ILE A 30 -1.69 27.93 7.38
C ILE A 30 -2.51 27.42 6.19
N VAL A 31 -2.44 28.09 5.04
CA VAL A 31 -3.13 27.67 3.81
C VAL A 31 -2.69 26.27 3.39
N GLN A 32 -1.38 26.00 3.38
CA GLN A 32 -0.85 24.70 2.99
C GLN A 32 -1.26 23.57 3.95
N LEU A 33 -1.30 23.84 5.25
CA LEU A 33 -1.82 22.89 6.24
C LEU A 33 -3.31 22.59 6.05
N CYS A 34 -4.12 23.62 5.80
CA CYS A 34 -5.55 23.47 5.56
C CYS A 34 -5.86 22.73 4.26
N LEU A 35 -5.02 22.90 3.22
CA LEU A 35 -5.16 22.23 1.94
C LEU A 35 -4.80 20.74 2.02
N HIS A 36 -3.66 20.41 2.62
CA HIS A 36 -3.11 19.05 2.58
C HIS A 36 -3.53 18.17 3.76
N LYS A 37 -4.01 18.77 4.86
CA LYS A 37 -4.45 18.08 6.09
C LYS A 37 -3.54 16.89 6.48
N PRO A 38 -2.23 17.11 6.64
CA PRO A 38 -1.30 16.03 6.97
C PRO A 38 -1.55 15.49 8.38
N GLU A 39 -1.35 14.18 8.60
CA GLU A 39 -1.47 13.56 9.93
C GLU A 39 -0.48 14.14 10.95
N ASN A 40 0.69 14.59 10.49
CA ASN A 40 1.70 15.27 11.32
C ASN A 40 2.07 16.65 10.75
N PRO A 41 1.50 17.75 11.30
CA PRO A 41 1.72 19.10 10.79
C PRO A 41 3.16 19.61 10.97
N VAL A 42 3.87 19.14 12.01
CA VAL A 42 5.25 19.57 12.31
C VAL A 42 6.24 19.04 11.27
N VAL A 43 6.13 17.75 10.93
CA VAL A 43 6.98 17.14 9.90
C VAL A 43 6.72 17.77 8.53
N PHE A 44 5.45 18.04 8.21
CA PHE A 44 5.05 18.69 6.97
C PHE A 44 5.64 20.11 6.85
N LEU A 45 5.49 20.95 7.88
CA LEU A 45 6.05 22.30 7.87
C LEU A 45 7.57 22.30 7.72
N ARG A 46 8.28 21.39 8.39
CA ARG A 46 9.73 21.23 8.23
C ARG A 46 10.12 20.96 6.77
N GLN A 47 9.39 20.07 6.10
CA GLN A 47 9.63 19.76 4.68
C GLN A 47 9.25 20.94 3.77
N TYR A 48 8.17 21.65 4.10
CA TYR A 48 7.72 22.83 3.38
C TYR A 48 8.75 23.97 3.43
N PHE A 49 9.27 24.31 4.60
CA PHE A 49 10.31 25.33 4.74
C PHE A 49 11.62 24.92 4.02
N GLN A 50 12.04 23.65 4.14
CA GLN A 50 13.20 23.15 3.38
C GLN A 50 13.01 23.25 1.87
N LYS A 51 11.78 23.12 1.37
CA LYS A 51 11.46 23.29 -0.04
C LYS A 51 11.55 24.76 -0.46
N LEU A 52 10.97 25.67 0.35
CA LEU A 52 11.04 27.11 0.11
C LEU A 52 12.49 27.62 0.09
N GLU A 53 13.33 27.16 1.02
CA GLU A 53 14.76 27.51 1.05
C GLU A 53 15.48 27.04 -0.23
N ARG A 54 15.21 25.81 -0.70
CA ARG A 54 15.80 25.32 -1.96
C ARG A 54 15.33 26.10 -3.18
N GLU A 55 14.07 26.53 -3.20
CA GLU A 55 13.53 27.35 -4.29
C GLU A 55 14.16 28.74 -4.29
N GLN A 56 14.39 29.34 -3.11
CA GLN A 56 15.12 30.60 -2.97
C GLN A 56 16.58 30.47 -3.43
N VAL A 57 17.28 29.41 -3.03
CA VAL A 57 18.66 29.15 -3.46
C VAL A 57 18.73 28.90 -4.97
N LYS A 58 17.78 28.17 -5.55
CA LYS A 58 17.69 27.97 -7.00
C LYS A 58 17.39 29.27 -7.76
N ALA A 59 16.49 30.10 -7.25
CA ALA A 59 16.18 31.40 -7.83
C ALA A 59 17.39 32.34 -7.77
N ALA A 60 18.13 32.34 -6.65
CA ALA A 60 19.36 33.10 -6.50
C ALA A 60 20.48 32.60 -7.44
N ALA A 61 20.66 31.28 -7.56
CA ALA A 61 21.63 30.70 -8.48
C ALA A 61 21.30 30.97 -9.96
N ALA A 62 20.01 30.96 -10.32
CA ALA A 62 19.55 31.32 -11.66
C ALA A 62 19.76 32.82 -11.96
N ALA A 63 19.64 33.71 -10.96
CA ALA A 63 19.93 35.14 -11.11
C ALA A 63 21.44 35.43 -11.18
N ALA A 64 22.28 34.64 -10.48
CA ALA A 64 23.73 34.77 -10.55
C ALA A 64 24.31 34.26 -11.88
N ALA A 65 23.69 33.25 -12.50
CA ALA A 65 24.09 32.73 -13.81
C ALA A 65 23.85 33.71 -14.99
N THR A 66 23.18 34.84 -14.76
CA THR A 66 22.98 35.92 -15.73
C THR A 66 24.02 37.05 -15.67
N SER A 67 25.04 36.97 -14.82
CA SER A 67 26.17 37.90 -14.79
C SER A 67 27.50 37.15 -14.76
N GLU A 68 28.23 37.15 -15.87
CA GLU A 68 29.57 36.55 -15.98
C GLU A 68 30.61 37.29 -15.11
N GLY A 69 31.51 36.52 -14.49
CA GLY A 69 32.72 37.03 -13.83
C GLY A 69 33.43 35.94 -13.01
N GLU A 70 34.57 35.47 -13.51
CA GLU A 70 35.49 34.50 -12.91
C GLU A 70 35.89 34.81 -11.46
N ALA A 71 35.88 33.79 -10.59
CA ALA A 71 36.83 33.65 -9.47
C ALA A 71 36.80 32.22 -8.92
N ASP A 72 37.93 31.52 -9.06
CA ASP A 72 38.23 30.23 -8.43
C ASP A 72 38.22 30.35 -6.91
N GLY A 73 37.47 29.47 -6.25
CA GLY A 73 37.48 29.31 -4.80
C GLY A 73 37.01 27.91 -4.41
N GLU A 74 37.94 27.09 -3.90
CA GLU A 74 37.67 25.76 -3.31
C GLU A 74 36.58 25.86 -2.23
N LEU A 75 35.35 25.49 -2.58
CA LEU A 75 34.26 25.27 -1.65
C LEU A 75 34.26 23.79 -1.24
N SER A 76 34.65 23.53 0.00
CA SER A 76 34.51 22.20 0.61
C SER A 76 33.05 21.74 0.54
N PRO A 77 32.74 20.48 0.15
CA PRO A 77 31.35 20.06 0.02
C PRO A 77 30.66 20.05 1.39
N LEU A 78 29.63 20.89 1.54
CA LEU A 78 28.72 20.81 2.68
C LEU A 78 28.02 19.43 2.68
N PRO A 79 27.71 18.85 3.85
CA PRO A 79 27.02 17.57 3.93
C PRO A 79 25.63 17.73 3.31
N VAL A 80 25.39 17.08 2.17
CA VAL A 80 24.07 17.06 1.54
C VAL A 80 23.11 16.37 2.51
N PRO A 81 22.02 17.01 2.95
CA PRO A 81 21.01 16.33 3.75
C PRO A 81 20.47 15.17 2.91
N GLY A 82 20.63 13.94 3.40
CA GLY A 82 20.29 12.69 2.72
C GLY A 82 18.79 12.51 2.49
N GLY A 83 18.18 13.39 1.70
CA GLY A 83 16.88 13.16 1.10
C GLY A 83 17.04 12.09 0.03
N GLN A 84 16.52 10.89 0.29
CA GLN A 84 16.46 9.83 -0.72
C GLN A 84 15.79 10.39 -1.98
N LEU A 85 16.55 10.49 -3.06
CA LEU A 85 16.00 10.81 -4.38
C LEU A 85 14.87 9.82 -4.68
N PRO A 86 13.72 10.27 -5.22
CA PRO A 86 12.62 9.38 -5.54
C PRO A 86 13.11 8.27 -6.46
N ARG A 87 13.11 7.04 -5.95
CA ARG A 87 13.54 5.86 -6.69
C ARG A 87 12.56 5.61 -7.85
N ARG A 88 13.08 5.14 -8.99
CA ARG A 88 12.26 4.68 -10.12
C ARG A 88 11.28 3.60 -9.64
N ARG A 89 10.00 3.77 -9.95
CA ARG A 89 8.97 2.75 -9.68
C ARG A 89 9.06 1.66 -10.74
N GLY A 90 9.39 0.44 -10.31
CA GLY A 90 9.32 -0.75 -11.17
C GLY A 90 7.87 -1.21 -11.32
N GLY A 91 7.54 -1.79 -12.47
CA GLY A 91 6.26 -2.48 -12.66
C GLY A 91 6.28 -3.87 -12.02
N ILE A 92 5.09 -4.36 -11.69
CA ILE A 92 4.85 -5.72 -11.19
C ILE A 92 3.86 -6.40 -12.13
N SER A 93 4.13 -7.65 -12.50
CA SER A 93 3.25 -8.47 -13.33
C SER A 93 3.17 -9.86 -12.74
N ALA A 94 1.99 -10.45 -12.79
CA ALA A 94 1.78 -11.83 -12.42
C ALA A 94 1.77 -12.72 -13.67
N GLU A 95 1.85 -14.03 -13.48
CA GLU A 95 1.83 -14.99 -14.58
C GLU A 95 0.52 -14.91 -15.38
N PRO A 96 0.55 -15.07 -16.71
CA PRO A 96 -0.67 -15.13 -17.51
C PRO A 96 -1.44 -16.41 -17.17
N VAL A 97 -2.76 -16.29 -17.01
CA VAL A 97 -3.65 -17.44 -16.87
C VAL A 97 -4.49 -17.51 -18.14
N THR A 98 -4.49 -18.65 -18.83
CA THR A 98 -5.29 -18.85 -20.04
C THR A 98 -6.70 -19.33 -19.69
N GLU A 99 -7.66 -19.19 -20.60
CA GLU A 99 -9.03 -19.69 -20.38
C GLU A 99 -9.04 -21.22 -20.17
N GLU A 100 -8.11 -21.94 -20.80
CA GLU A 100 -7.91 -23.38 -20.63
C GLU A 100 -7.43 -23.70 -19.20
N ASP A 101 -6.52 -22.90 -18.64
CA ASP A 101 -6.04 -23.07 -17.26
C ASP A 101 -7.15 -22.88 -16.22
N ALA A 102 -8.06 -21.94 -16.48
CA ALA A 102 -9.18 -21.66 -15.59
C ALA A 102 -10.30 -22.72 -15.70
N THR A 103 -10.52 -23.28 -16.89
CA THR A 103 -11.56 -24.29 -17.13
C THR A 103 -11.12 -25.71 -16.77
N SER A 104 -9.82 -26.01 -16.86
CA SER A 104 -9.22 -27.28 -16.42
C SER A 104 -8.95 -27.35 -14.91
N TYR A 105 -9.12 -26.25 -14.18
CA TYR A 105 -8.91 -26.23 -12.74
C TYR A 105 -9.86 -27.20 -12.01
N VAL A 106 -9.27 -28.16 -11.30
CA VAL A 106 -10.00 -29.09 -10.44
C VAL A 106 -10.20 -28.43 -9.09
N LYS A 107 -11.45 -28.14 -8.73
CA LYS A 107 -11.81 -27.58 -7.42
C LYS A 107 -11.30 -28.50 -6.31
N LYS A 108 -10.32 -28.01 -5.54
CA LYS A 108 -9.86 -28.65 -4.31
C LYS A 108 -10.91 -28.44 -3.23
N VAL A 109 -11.30 -29.51 -2.54
CA VAL A 109 -12.24 -29.44 -1.41
C VAL A 109 -11.60 -30.09 -0.21
N VAL A 110 -11.14 -29.25 0.72
CA VAL A 110 -10.61 -29.68 2.02
C VAL A 110 -11.74 -29.56 3.05
N PRO A 111 -12.12 -30.66 3.73
CA PRO A 111 -13.24 -30.64 4.67
C PRO A 111 -12.95 -29.72 5.87
N LYS A 112 -13.92 -28.89 6.24
CA LYS A 112 -13.84 -28.00 7.41
C LYS A 112 -15.18 -27.95 8.13
N ASP A 113 -15.12 -27.79 9.45
CA ASP A 113 -16.31 -27.67 10.27
C ASP A 113 -17.00 -26.31 10.03
N TYR A 114 -18.32 -26.28 10.26
CA TYR A 114 -19.12 -25.06 10.16
C TYR A 114 -18.57 -23.91 11.03
N LYS A 115 -18.06 -24.25 12.22
CA LYS A 115 -17.43 -23.27 13.13
C LYS A 115 -16.20 -22.62 12.50
N THR A 116 -15.34 -23.41 11.87
CA THR A 116 -14.14 -22.93 11.18
C THR A 116 -14.51 -22.11 9.95
N MET A 117 -15.47 -22.56 9.14
CA MET A 117 -15.96 -21.79 7.99
C MET A 117 -16.50 -20.41 8.41
N GLY A 118 -17.26 -20.36 9.51
CA GLY A 118 -17.74 -19.09 10.07
C GLY A 118 -16.61 -18.19 10.58
N ALA A 119 -15.55 -18.75 11.16
CA ALA A 119 -14.38 -17.98 11.60
C ALA A 119 -13.58 -17.43 10.42
N LEU A 120 -13.33 -18.24 9.39
CA LEU A 120 -12.68 -17.83 8.15
C LEU A 120 -13.45 -16.69 7.47
N SER A 121 -14.78 -16.80 7.40
CA SER A 121 -15.64 -15.75 6.85
C SER A 121 -15.55 -14.43 7.59
N ARG A 122 -15.35 -14.43 8.90
CA ARG A 122 -15.15 -13.19 9.67
C ARG A 122 -13.75 -12.62 9.47
N ALA A 123 -12.73 -13.49 9.41
CA ALA A 123 -11.33 -13.09 9.25
C ALA A 123 -11.05 -12.37 7.93
N ILE A 124 -11.70 -12.78 6.83
CA ILE A 124 -11.50 -12.17 5.51
C ILE A 124 -12.45 -11.02 5.18
N ALA A 125 -13.48 -10.77 6.00
CA ALA A 125 -14.53 -9.80 5.68
C ALA A 125 -13.98 -8.37 5.50
N SER A 126 -12.89 -8.02 6.19
CA SER A 126 -12.22 -6.72 6.08
C SER A 126 -11.11 -6.69 5.02
N ASN A 127 -10.80 -7.81 4.37
CA ASN A 127 -9.69 -7.90 3.42
C ASN A 127 -10.14 -7.52 2.00
N VAL A 128 -9.49 -6.53 1.40
CA VAL A 128 -9.83 -5.94 0.10
C VAL A 128 -9.89 -6.98 -1.04
N LEU A 129 -9.13 -8.08 -0.93
CA LEU A 129 -9.16 -9.15 -1.95
C LEU A 129 -10.43 -9.99 -1.90
N PHE A 130 -11.15 -9.96 -0.79
CA PHE A 130 -12.31 -10.80 -0.56
C PHE A 130 -13.63 -10.02 -0.43
N THR A 131 -13.59 -8.69 -0.32
CA THR A 131 -14.78 -7.84 -0.16
C THR A 131 -15.73 -7.85 -1.36
N HIS A 132 -15.20 -8.09 -2.56
CA HIS A 132 -15.97 -8.04 -3.81
C HIS A 132 -16.32 -9.42 -4.38
N LEU A 133 -16.11 -10.47 -3.60
CA LEU A 133 -16.39 -11.84 -4.02
C LEU A 133 -17.83 -12.21 -3.71
N ASP A 134 -18.46 -12.86 -4.68
CA ASP A 134 -19.78 -13.44 -4.48
C ASP A 134 -19.70 -14.63 -3.52
N GLU A 135 -20.85 -15.03 -2.97
CA GLU A 135 -20.91 -16.11 -1.99
C GLU A 135 -20.39 -17.45 -2.52
N SER A 136 -20.62 -17.75 -3.81
CA SER A 136 -20.09 -18.94 -4.47
C SER A 136 -18.56 -18.90 -4.61
N GLU A 137 -17.99 -17.76 -4.97
CA GLU A 137 -16.55 -17.58 -5.09
C GLU A 137 -15.85 -17.71 -3.74
N ARG A 138 -16.45 -17.10 -2.71
CA ARG A 138 -15.96 -17.19 -1.33
C ARG A 138 -16.01 -18.64 -0.82
N ALA A 139 -17.10 -19.36 -1.09
CA ALA A 139 -17.22 -20.78 -0.72
C ALA A 139 -16.17 -21.64 -1.44
N ASP A 140 -15.98 -21.44 -2.75
CA ASP A 140 -14.98 -22.14 -3.54
C ASP A 140 -13.55 -21.88 -3.02
N MET A 141 -13.25 -20.64 -2.63
CA MET A 141 -11.96 -20.30 -2.02
C MET A 141 -11.77 -20.97 -0.66
N PHE A 142 -12.78 -20.94 0.20
CA PHE A 142 -12.71 -21.62 1.49
C PHE A 142 -12.52 -23.12 1.34
N ASP A 143 -13.18 -23.76 0.38
CA ASP A 143 -12.99 -25.17 0.09
C ASP A 143 -11.54 -25.48 -0.30
N ALA A 144 -10.92 -24.62 -1.10
CA ALA A 144 -9.54 -24.78 -1.56
C ALA A 144 -8.48 -24.54 -0.47
N MET A 145 -8.82 -23.86 0.63
CA MET A 145 -7.85 -23.60 1.70
C MET A 145 -7.38 -24.89 2.39
N PHE A 146 -6.08 -25.01 2.63
CA PHE A 146 -5.44 -26.16 3.26
C PHE A 146 -4.91 -25.84 4.66
N PRO A 147 -4.90 -26.79 5.60
CA PRO A 147 -4.43 -26.55 6.96
C PRO A 147 -2.89 -26.51 6.98
N VAL A 148 -2.34 -25.62 7.81
CA VAL A 148 -0.91 -25.56 8.12
C VAL A 148 -0.76 -25.49 9.63
N GLN A 149 0.13 -26.32 10.19
CA GLN A 149 0.44 -26.33 11.62
C GLN A 149 1.89 -25.96 11.81
N CYS A 150 2.16 -25.12 12.80
CA CYS A 150 3.53 -24.70 13.13
C CYS A 150 3.74 -24.76 14.63
N LEU A 151 4.93 -25.20 15.04
CA LEU A 151 5.35 -25.17 16.43
C LEU A 151 5.77 -23.76 16.84
N GLN A 152 5.80 -23.50 18.14
CA GLN A 152 6.33 -22.24 18.67
C GLN A 152 7.78 -22.02 18.20
N GLY A 153 8.07 -20.81 17.72
CA GLY A 153 9.38 -20.41 17.20
C GLY A 153 9.60 -20.72 15.72
N GLU A 154 8.72 -21.51 15.08
CA GLU A 154 8.85 -21.81 13.65
C GLU A 154 8.52 -20.60 12.77
N THR A 155 9.26 -20.46 11.67
CA THR A 155 9.05 -19.38 10.70
C THR A 155 8.07 -19.85 9.62
N VAL A 156 6.93 -19.18 9.51
CA VAL A 156 5.88 -19.46 8.52
C VAL A 156 6.23 -18.85 7.17
N ILE A 157 6.75 -17.61 7.20
CA ILE A 157 7.17 -16.84 6.04
C ILE A 157 8.50 -16.18 6.35
N ARG A 158 9.42 -16.17 5.40
CA ARG A 158 10.69 -15.46 5.54
C ARG A 158 10.74 -14.25 4.61
N GLN A 159 11.25 -13.13 5.12
CA GLN A 159 11.42 -11.91 4.33
C GLN A 159 12.38 -12.16 3.16
N GLY A 160 12.02 -11.65 1.98
CA GLY A 160 12.80 -11.79 0.75
C GLY A 160 12.50 -13.05 -0.07
N ASP A 161 11.87 -14.06 0.52
CA ASP A 161 11.45 -15.27 -0.21
C ASP A 161 10.29 -14.93 -1.16
N GLU A 162 10.14 -15.69 -2.24
CA GLU A 162 8.95 -15.59 -3.09
C GLU A 162 7.72 -16.06 -2.32
N GLY A 163 6.66 -15.25 -2.41
CA GLY A 163 5.45 -15.47 -1.65
C GLY A 163 4.30 -15.92 -2.50
N ASP A 164 3.84 -17.17 -2.35
CA ASP A 164 2.74 -17.70 -3.17
C ASP A 164 1.45 -17.98 -2.40
N ASN A 165 1.50 -17.92 -1.07
CA ASN A 165 0.38 -18.28 -0.21
C ASN A 165 -0.10 -17.10 0.65
N PHE A 166 -1.39 -17.09 0.93
CA PHE A 166 -2.03 -16.25 1.93
C PHE A 166 -2.46 -17.12 3.12
N TYR A 167 -2.32 -16.62 4.35
CA TYR A 167 -2.63 -17.39 5.55
C TYR A 167 -3.62 -16.66 6.48
N ILE A 168 -4.51 -17.44 7.08
CA ILE A 168 -5.44 -17.00 8.13
C ILE A 168 -5.14 -17.80 9.40
N ILE A 169 -5.15 -17.13 10.55
CA ILE A 169 -4.86 -17.73 11.85
C ILE A 169 -6.15 -18.32 12.44
N ASP A 170 -6.23 -19.65 12.50
CA ASP A 170 -7.33 -20.40 13.15
C ASP A 170 -7.14 -20.46 14.67
N SER A 171 -5.90 -20.60 15.13
CA SER A 171 -5.54 -20.54 16.55
C SER A 171 -4.07 -20.19 16.75
N GLY A 172 -3.76 -19.48 17.83
CA GLY A 172 -2.41 -19.08 18.21
C GLY A 172 -2.07 -17.64 17.82
N GLU A 173 -0.79 -17.29 17.90
CA GLU A 173 -0.30 -15.93 17.67
C GLU A 173 1.03 -15.95 16.91
N VAL A 174 1.19 -15.02 15.97
CA VAL A 174 2.43 -14.78 15.24
C VAL A 174 3.02 -13.41 15.59
N GLU A 175 4.33 -13.31 15.45
CA GLU A 175 5.04 -12.05 15.41
C GLU A 175 5.55 -11.78 13.98
N VAL A 176 5.50 -10.52 13.57
CA VAL A 176 5.93 -10.05 12.25
C VAL A 176 7.22 -9.26 12.43
N LEU A 177 8.28 -9.70 11.77
CA LEU A 177 9.60 -9.11 11.83
C LEU A 177 9.98 -8.47 10.49
N VAL A 178 10.49 -7.25 10.52
CA VAL A 178 11.06 -6.57 9.35
C VAL A 178 12.52 -6.28 9.65
N ASN A 179 13.42 -6.77 8.79
CA ASN A 179 14.86 -6.67 8.98
C ASN A 179 15.36 -7.20 10.34
N GLY A 180 14.65 -8.19 10.90
CA GLY A 180 14.98 -8.82 12.19
C GLY A 180 14.34 -8.14 13.41
N GLU A 181 13.68 -7.00 13.25
CA GLU A 181 12.98 -6.31 14.35
C GLU A 181 11.50 -6.64 14.36
N VAL A 182 10.94 -6.93 15.55
CA VAL A 182 9.51 -7.18 15.71
C VAL A 182 8.73 -5.88 15.53
N VAL A 183 7.90 -5.81 14.51
CA VAL A 183 7.10 -4.62 14.18
C VAL A 183 5.69 -4.74 14.73
N THR A 184 5.10 -5.94 14.71
CA THR A 184 3.74 -6.18 15.19
C THR A 184 3.50 -7.66 15.50
N SER A 185 2.38 -7.97 16.16
CA SER A 185 1.90 -9.32 16.40
C SER A 185 0.47 -9.48 15.90
N ILE A 186 0.13 -10.66 15.40
CA ILE A 186 -1.21 -10.97 14.86
C ILE A 186 -1.73 -12.21 15.59
N GLY A 187 -2.93 -12.09 16.16
CA GLY A 187 -3.61 -13.17 16.89
C GLY A 187 -4.64 -13.91 16.05
N GLU A 188 -5.40 -14.78 16.72
CA GLU A 188 -6.50 -15.55 16.15
C GLU A 188 -7.50 -14.68 15.36
N GLY A 189 -7.92 -15.18 14.20
CA GLY A 189 -8.80 -14.45 13.27
C GLY A 189 -8.08 -13.40 12.42
N GLY A 190 -6.80 -13.14 12.68
CA GLY A 190 -5.96 -12.32 11.82
C GLY A 190 -5.52 -13.06 10.56
N SER A 191 -5.00 -12.30 9.59
CA SER A 191 -4.49 -12.83 8.34
C SER A 191 -3.25 -12.09 7.87
N PHE A 192 -2.43 -12.71 7.03
CA PHE A 192 -1.21 -12.11 6.50
C PHE A 192 -0.80 -12.70 5.16
N GLY A 193 -0.07 -11.91 4.37
CA GLY A 193 0.49 -12.33 3.10
C GLY A 193 -0.47 -12.20 1.92
N GLU A 194 -1.47 -11.34 2.01
CA GLU A 194 -2.51 -11.12 1.01
C GLU A 194 -1.95 -10.65 -0.35
N LEU A 195 -0.89 -9.85 -0.33
CA LEU A 195 -0.22 -9.34 -1.55
C LEU A 195 0.30 -10.49 -2.45
N ALA A 196 0.65 -11.63 -1.84
CA ALA A 196 1.09 -12.82 -2.58
C ALA A 196 0.01 -13.40 -3.50
N LEU A 197 -1.28 -13.11 -3.27
CA LEU A 197 -2.35 -13.59 -4.14
C LEU A 197 -2.49 -12.77 -5.43
N ILE A 198 -2.00 -11.52 -5.44
CA ILE A 198 -2.13 -10.62 -6.59
C ILE A 198 -0.94 -10.77 -7.53
N TYR A 199 0.28 -10.80 -6.98
CA TYR A 199 1.51 -10.82 -7.78
C TYR A 199 2.67 -11.47 -7.03
N GLY A 200 3.62 -12.01 -7.80
CA GLY A 200 4.87 -12.61 -7.32
C GLY A 200 5.87 -11.57 -6.88
N THR A 201 5.63 -10.95 -5.72
CA THR A 201 6.60 -10.09 -5.07
C THR A 201 7.28 -10.80 -3.90
N PRO A 202 8.58 -10.53 -3.66
CA PRO A 202 9.26 -10.97 -2.46
C PRO A 202 8.52 -10.55 -1.19
N ARG A 203 8.55 -11.41 -0.17
CA ARG A 203 7.91 -11.14 1.11
C ARG A 203 8.55 -9.93 1.79
N ALA A 204 7.71 -8.98 2.21
CA ALA A 204 8.16 -7.74 2.86
C ALA A 204 8.62 -7.96 4.32
N ALA A 205 8.19 -9.04 4.96
CA ALA A 205 8.45 -9.33 6.37
C ALA A 205 8.58 -10.85 6.60
N THR A 206 9.24 -11.20 7.69
CA THR A 206 9.29 -12.56 8.25
C THR A 206 8.14 -12.71 9.23
N VAL A 207 7.44 -13.85 9.21
CA VAL A 207 6.37 -14.16 10.16
C VAL A 207 6.76 -15.41 10.93
N ARG A 208 6.82 -15.30 12.26
CA ARG A 208 7.25 -16.37 13.17
C ARG A 208 6.16 -16.70 14.17
N ALA A 209 6.01 -17.97 14.49
CA ALA A 209 5.08 -18.46 15.49
C ALA A 209 5.51 -18.05 16.90
N ARG A 210 4.67 -17.29 17.60
CA ARG A 210 4.87 -16.93 19.01
C ARG A 210 4.31 -18.01 19.95
N SER A 211 3.29 -18.73 19.50
CA SER A 211 2.69 -19.90 20.16
C SER A 211 2.41 -21.00 19.12
N PRO A 212 2.04 -22.23 19.51
CA PRO A 212 1.62 -23.26 18.55
C PRO A 212 0.48 -22.75 17.66
N LEU A 213 0.67 -22.84 16.35
CA LEU A 213 -0.25 -22.28 15.36
C LEU A 213 -1.06 -23.36 14.66
N LYS A 214 -2.31 -23.01 14.38
CA LYS A 214 -3.11 -23.63 13.34
C LYS A 214 -3.54 -22.54 12.37
N LEU A 215 -3.20 -22.72 11.10
CA LEU A 215 -3.43 -21.77 10.03
C LEU A 215 -4.22 -22.42 8.90
N TRP A 216 -4.88 -21.59 8.11
CA TRP A 216 -5.45 -21.97 6.81
C TRP A 216 -4.71 -21.20 5.71
N GLY A 217 -4.09 -21.93 4.79
CA GLY A 217 -3.38 -21.40 3.64
C GLY A 217 -4.24 -21.42 2.38
N LEU A 218 -4.09 -20.40 1.52
CA LEU A 218 -4.63 -20.34 0.17
C LEU A 218 -3.51 -20.00 -0.80
N ASP A 219 -3.32 -20.82 -1.84
CA ASP A 219 -2.31 -20.57 -2.88
C ASP A 219 -2.81 -19.59 -3.96
N ARG A 220 -1.88 -18.82 -4.53
CA ARG A 220 -2.13 -17.84 -5.60
C ARG A 220 -2.81 -18.48 -6.80
N ASP A 221 -2.34 -19.65 -7.22
CA ASP A 221 -2.84 -20.35 -8.41
C ASP A 221 -4.32 -20.70 -8.25
N SER A 222 -4.69 -21.32 -7.13
CA SER A 222 -6.09 -21.65 -6.80
C SER A 222 -6.95 -20.40 -6.71
N TYR A 223 -6.48 -19.34 -6.05
CA TYR A 223 -7.20 -18.06 -5.97
C TYR A 223 -7.51 -17.48 -7.36
N ARG A 224 -6.51 -17.41 -8.24
CA ARG A 224 -6.66 -16.85 -9.58
C ARG A 224 -7.53 -17.71 -10.49
N ARG A 225 -7.37 -19.03 -10.46
CA ARG A 225 -8.17 -19.96 -11.27
C ARG A 225 -9.63 -19.99 -10.84
N ILE A 226 -9.93 -19.95 -9.53
CA ILE A 226 -11.31 -19.87 -9.02
C ILE A 226 -12.00 -18.60 -9.51
N LEU A 227 -11.34 -17.44 -9.35
CA LEU A 227 -11.87 -16.15 -9.79
C LEU A 227 -12.11 -16.09 -11.30
N MET A 228 -11.11 -16.52 -12.06
CA MET A 228 -11.18 -16.49 -13.51
C MET A 228 -12.23 -17.47 -14.04
N GLY A 229 -12.28 -18.69 -13.52
CA GLY A 229 -13.30 -19.67 -13.87
C GLY A 229 -14.72 -19.19 -13.54
N SER A 230 -14.91 -18.56 -12.38
CA SER A 230 -16.21 -17.96 -12.01
C SER A 230 -16.60 -16.84 -12.99
N THR A 231 -15.66 -15.94 -13.30
CA THR A 231 -15.89 -14.81 -14.22
C THR A 231 -16.23 -15.29 -15.63
N ILE A 232 -15.50 -16.29 -16.16
CA ILE A 232 -15.77 -16.89 -17.47
C ILE A 232 -17.18 -17.51 -17.49
N ARG A 233 -17.55 -18.28 -16.46
CA ARG A 233 -18.88 -18.89 -16.36
C ARG A 233 -19.99 -17.84 -16.33
N LYS A 234 -19.85 -16.79 -15.50
CA LYS A 234 -20.81 -15.69 -15.41
C LYS A 234 -20.94 -14.97 -16.75
N ARG A 235 -19.83 -14.63 -17.39
CA ARG A 235 -19.83 -13.96 -18.70
C ARG A 235 -20.52 -14.79 -19.77
N ARG A 236 -20.22 -16.09 -19.85
CA ARG A 236 -20.86 -17.01 -20.80
C ARG A 236 -22.37 -17.11 -20.57
N MET A 237 -22.79 -17.23 -19.31
CA MET A 237 -24.20 -17.25 -18.94
C MET A 237 -24.93 -15.96 -19.33
N TYR A 238 -24.32 -14.79 -19.07
CA TYR A 238 -24.91 -13.51 -19.47
C TYR A 238 -24.96 -13.34 -20.99
N ASP A 239 -23.92 -13.75 -21.70
CA ASP A 239 -23.88 -13.67 -23.17
C ASP A 239 -24.99 -14.54 -23.80
N GLU A 240 -25.15 -15.77 -23.30
CA GLU A 240 -26.24 -16.67 -23.73
C GLU A 240 -27.60 -16.06 -23.42
N PHE A 241 -27.79 -15.49 -22.22
CA PHE A 241 -29.04 -14.84 -21.85
C PHE A 241 -29.36 -13.65 -22.75
N LEU A 242 -28.40 -12.74 -22.96
CA LEU A 242 -28.58 -11.54 -23.78
C LEU A 242 -28.83 -11.86 -25.25
N SER A 243 -28.22 -12.94 -25.77
CA SER A 243 -28.46 -13.40 -27.15
C SER A 243 -29.92 -13.81 -27.42
N ARG A 244 -30.66 -14.21 -26.37
CA ARG A 244 -32.07 -14.61 -26.47
C ARG A 244 -33.04 -13.42 -26.38
N VAL A 245 -32.57 -12.24 -26.01
CA VAL A 245 -33.42 -11.05 -25.85
C VAL A 245 -33.57 -10.33 -27.19
N SER A 246 -34.76 -10.41 -27.80
CA SER A 246 -35.05 -9.89 -29.13
C SER A 246 -34.79 -8.38 -29.31
N ILE A 247 -34.96 -7.56 -28.27
CA ILE A 247 -34.68 -6.11 -28.32
C ILE A 247 -33.19 -5.80 -28.49
N LEU A 248 -32.30 -6.72 -28.08
CA LEU A 248 -30.84 -6.57 -28.17
C LEU A 248 -30.25 -7.18 -29.44
N GLY A 249 -31.07 -7.77 -30.32
CA GLY A 249 -30.62 -8.49 -31.52
C GLY A 249 -29.78 -7.66 -32.50
N ILE A 250 -29.95 -6.34 -32.54
CA ILE A 250 -29.17 -5.43 -33.39
C ILE A 250 -27.68 -5.41 -32.99
N VAL A 251 -27.37 -5.57 -31.70
CA VAL A 251 -25.98 -5.57 -31.18
C VAL A 251 -25.22 -6.82 -31.62
N PHE A 252 -25.91 -7.95 -31.81
CA PHE A 252 -25.31 -9.20 -32.28
C PHE A 252 -25.16 -9.27 -33.81
N CYS A 253 -25.92 -8.49 -34.57
CA CYS A 253 -25.87 -8.48 -36.03
C CYS A 253 -24.61 -7.78 -36.60
N ILE A 254 -23.94 -6.93 -35.82
CA ILE A 254 -22.76 -6.15 -36.27
C ILE A 254 -21.43 -6.92 -36.06
N LYS A 255 -21.47 -8.08 -35.38
CA LYS A 255 -20.28 -8.89 -35.07
C LYS A 255 -20.06 -10.08 -36.02
N LEU A 256 -20.85 -10.20 -37.09
CA LEU A 256 -20.73 -11.20 -38.16
C LEU A 256 -20.25 -10.56 -39.46
#